data_AF-A0A967GU91-F1
#
_entry.id   AF-A0A967GU91-F1
#
_cell.length_a   1.000
_cell.length_b   1.000
_cell.length_c   1.000
_cell.angle_alpha   90.00
_cell.angle_beta   90.00
_cell.angle_gamma   90.00
#
_symmetry.space_group_name_H-M   'P 1'
#
loop_
_entity.id
_entity.type
_entity.pdbx_description
1 polymer ?
#
loop_
_entity_poly.entity_id
_entity_poly.type
_entity_poly.pdbx_seq_one_letter_code
_entity_poly.pdbx_strand_id
1 'polypeptide(L)'
;GQFSTARDMAKLARVAYRRSAIRSPLTLPGYTFVHNDGTQRRLVNTNKLLKRLSYANGMKTGTTRASGKCLIASASLRGRSAIAVVLGSTPHSVWNDSEKLLRWALETP
;
A
#
# COMPACT_ATOMS: atom_id res chain seq x y z
N GLY A 1 2.72 -12.35 -21.63
CA GLY A 1 1.63 -11.74 -20.84
C GLY A 1 2.21 -11.07 -19.60
N GLN A 2 1.54 -10.07 -19.03
CA GLN A 2 1.90 -9.44 -17.75
C GLN A 2 1.20 -10.15 -16.59
N PHE A 3 1.96 -10.71 -15.64
CA PHE A 3 1.40 -11.40 -14.47
C PHE A 3 2.39 -11.44 -13.30
N SER A 4 1.89 -11.74 -12.10
CA SER A 4 2.67 -12.04 -10.91
C SER A 4 1.80 -12.81 -9.90
N THR A 5 2.35 -13.15 -8.74
CA THR A 5 1.62 -13.80 -7.64
C THR A 5 1.65 -12.94 -6.38
N ALA A 6 0.74 -13.19 -5.44
CA ALA A 6 0.76 -12.51 -4.15
C ALA A 6 2.10 -12.73 -3.41
N ARG A 7 2.66 -13.94 -3.52
CA ARG A 7 3.96 -14.31 -2.92
C ARG A 7 5.12 -13.53 -3.53
N ASP A 8 5.15 -13.39 -4.86
CA ASP A 8 6.23 -12.65 -5.54
C ASP A 8 6.14 -11.16 -5.24
N MET A 9 4.93 -10.60 -5.26
CA MET A 9 4.71 -9.21 -4.88
C MET A 9 5.06 -8.95 -3.41
N ALA A 10 4.82 -9.89 -2.49
CA ALA A 10 5.26 -9.78 -1.10
C ALA A 10 6.80 -9.75 -0.98
N LYS A 11 7.51 -10.58 -1.75
CA LYS A 11 8.99 -10.55 -1.80
C LYS A 11 9.50 -9.21 -2.32
N LEU A 12 8.92 -8.71 -3.42
CA LEU A 12 9.27 -7.43 -4.01
C LEU A 12 9.00 -6.27 -3.05
N ALA A 13 7.80 -6.25 -2.44
CA ALA A 13 7.41 -5.23 -1.47
C ALA A 13 8.37 -5.18 -0.28
N ARG A 14 8.79 -6.35 0.22
CA ARG A 14 9.79 -6.43 1.30
C ARG A 14 11.14 -5.84 0.90
N VAL A 15 11.60 -6.07 -0.33
CA VAL A 15 12.84 -5.47 -0.84
C VAL A 15 12.68 -3.94 -0.98
N ALA A 16 11.58 -3.49 -1.56
CA ALA A 16 11.27 -2.07 -1.74
C ALA A 16 11.19 -1.33 -0.40
N TYR A 17 10.52 -1.92 0.60
CA TYR A 17 10.36 -1.33 1.93
C TYR A 17 11.67 -1.05 2.65
N ARG A 18 12.72 -1.85 2.40
CA ARG A 18 14.03 -1.65 3.02
C ARG A 18 14.81 -0.49 2.42
N ARG A 19 14.43 -0.01 1.23
CA ARG A 19 15.10 1.13 0.57
C ARG A 19 14.41 2.41 1.03
N SER A 20 15.12 3.24 1.81
CA SER A 20 14.57 4.50 2.35
C SER A 20 14.01 5.41 1.26
N ALA A 21 14.70 5.53 0.13
CA ALA A 21 14.26 6.32 -1.03
C ALA A 21 12.89 5.88 -1.60
N ILE A 22 12.51 4.61 -1.40
CA ILE A 22 11.20 4.08 -1.81
C ILE A 22 10.20 4.15 -0.65
N ARG A 23 10.62 3.74 0.56
CA ARG A 23 9.74 3.71 1.73
C ARG A 23 9.21 5.11 2.09
N SER A 24 10.05 6.13 2.08
CA SER A 24 9.67 7.47 2.55
C SER A 24 8.54 8.09 1.73
N PRO A 25 8.55 8.04 0.38
CA PRO A 25 7.39 8.50 -0.39
C PRO A 25 6.11 7.68 -0.18
N LEU A 26 6.21 6.37 0.09
CA LEU A 26 5.04 5.48 0.21
C LEU A 26 4.19 5.77 1.46
N THR A 27 4.78 6.34 2.51
CA THR A 27 4.09 6.66 3.77
C THR A 27 3.33 7.99 3.72
N LEU A 28 3.60 8.84 2.71
CA LEU A 28 3.03 10.18 2.66
C LEU A 28 1.51 10.12 2.40
N PRO A 29 0.68 10.86 3.15
CA PRO A 29 -0.75 10.97 2.88
C PRO A 29 -1.03 11.76 1.60
N GLY A 30 -0.09 12.60 1.18
CA GLY A 30 -0.11 13.33 -0.07
C GLY A 30 1.17 14.16 -0.24
N TYR A 31 1.38 14.65 -1.46
CA TYR A 31 2.56 15.41 -1.86
C TYR A 31 2.13 16.55 -2.78
N THR A 32 2.64 17.75 -2.57
CA THR A 32 2.41 18.86 -3.50
C THR A 32 3.53 18.84 -4.53
N PHE A 33 3.19 18.47 -5.75
CA PHE A 33 4.11 18.47 -6.88
C PHE A 33 4.15 19.88 -7.49
N VAL A 34 5.35 20.37 -7.76
CA VAL A 34 5.59 21.65 -8.44
C VAL A 34 6.06 21.32 -9.85
N HIS A 35 5.30 21.78 -10.84
CA HIS A 35 5.64 21.65 -12.24
C HIS A 35 6.75 22.63 -12.64
N ASN A 36 7.38 22.40 -13.80
CA ASN A 36 8.45 23.26 -14.30
C ASN A 36 8.00 24.70 -14.59
N ASP A 37 6.71 24.91 -14.85
CA ASP A 37 6.09 26.23 -15.05
C ASP A 37 5.68 26.91 -13.73
N GLY A 38 6.02 26.30 -12.58
CA GLY A 38 5.69 26.80 -11.24
C GLY A 38 4.27 26.42 -10.76
N THR A 39 3.43 25.82 -11.61
CA THR A 39 2.10 25.39 -11.19
C THR A 39 2.19 24.27 -10.15
N GLN A 40 1.29 24.29 -9.16
CA GLN A 40 1.27 23.30 -8.09
C GLN A 40 0.08 22.36 -8.21
N ARG A 41 0.34 21.06 -8.02
CA ARG A 41 -0.69 20.02 -7.98
C ARG A 41 -0.58 19.18 -6.72
N ARG A 42 -1.65 19.09 -5.95
CA ARG A 42 -1.74 18.17 -4.82
C ARG A 42 -1.99 16.73 -5.32
N LEU A 43 -1.04 15.85 -5.04
CA LEU A 43 -1.17 14.41 -5.21
C LEU A 43 -1.63 13.80 -3.89
N VAL A 44 -2.75 13.10 -3.91
CA VAL A 44 -3.29 12.44 -2.70
C VAL A 44 -3.01 10.94 -2.79
N ASN A 45 -2.54 10.36 -1.68
CA ASN A 45 -2.31 8.93 -1.65
C ASN A 45 -3.64 8.18 -1.75
N THR A 46 -3.69 7.24 -2.68
CA THR A 46 -4.90 6.44 -2.96
C THR A 46 -5.09 5.29 -1.98
N ASN A 47 -4.07 4.94 -1.19
CA ASN A 47 -4.19 3.91 -0.18
C ASN A 47 -5.06 4.41 0.99
N LYS A 48 -6.32 3.94 1.04
CA LYS A 48 -7.27 4.31 2.09
C LYS A 48 -6.85 3.82 3.48
N LEU A 49 -6.00 2.78 3.58
CA LEU A 49 -5.58 2.23 4.87
C LEU A 49 -4.75 3.21 5.69
N LEU A 50 -4.04 4.14 5.05
CA LEU A 50 -3.34 5.24 5.76
C LEU A 50 -4.28 6.11 6.60
N LYS A 51 -5.59 6.10 6.30
CA LYS A 51 -6.62 6.81 7.08
C LYS A 51 -7.44 5.88 7.99
N ARG A 52 -7.44 4.57 7.73
CA ARG A 52 -8.24 3.58 8.49
C ARG A 52 -7.47 2.95 9.65
N LEU A 53 -6.17 2.79 9.49
CA LEU A 53 -5.28 2.22 10.50
C LEU A 53 -4.23 3.26 10.87
N SER A 54 -4.20 3.70 12.13
CA SER A 54 -3.22 4.68 12.63
C SER A 54 -1.77 4.20 12.50
N TYR A 55 -1.57 2.89 12.41
CA TYR A 55 -0.27 2.25 12.28
C TYR A 55 0.03 1.75 10.85
N ALA A 56 -0.82 2.05 9.87
CA ALA A 56 -0.51 1.79 8.46
C ALA A 56 0.55 2.77 7.94
N ASN A 57 1.48 2.26 7.13
CA ASN A 57 2.65 3.00 6.71
C ASN A 57 3.01 2.78 5.23
N GLY A 58 2.01 2.57 4.38
CA GLY A 58 2.14 2.86 2.96
C GLY A 58 1.88 1.67 2.03
N MET A 59 2.76 1.55 1.03
CA MET A 59 2.64 0.71 -0.17
C MET A 59 1.64 1.27 -1.20
N LYS A 60 1.05 0.42 -2.05
CA LYS A 60 0.51 0.88 -3.33
C LYS A 60 -0.73 0.11 -3.81
N THR A 61 -1.65 0.88 -4.38
CA THR A 61 -2.86 0.44 -5.07
C THR A 61 -2.59 0.08 -6.54
N GLY A 62 -3.35 -0.85 -7.10
CA GLY A 62 -3.33 -1.21 -8.53
C GLY A 62 -4.73 -1.48 -9.07
N THR A 63 -5.01 -1.10 -10.32
CA THR A 63 -6.30 -1.40 -10.97
C THR A 63 -6.17 -1.41 -12.48
N THR A 64 -6.68 -2.45 -13.12
CA THR A 64 -6.99 -2.53 -14.55
C THR A 64 -8.28 -3.35 -14.71
N ARG A 65 -8.87 -3.39 -15.92
CA ARG A 65 -10.02 -4.28 -16.18
C ARG A 65 -9.67 -5.76 -15.96
N ALA A 66 -8.49 -6.19 -16.41
CA ALA A 66 -8.05 -7.58 -16.30
C ALA A 66 -7.59 -7.98 -14.89
N SER A 67 -7.02 -7.06 -14.11
CA SER A 67 -6.46 -7.38 -12.79
C SER A 67 -7.46 -7.26 -11.63
N GLY A 68 -8.63 -6.66 -11.85
CA GLY A 68 -9.47 -6.17 -10.76
C GLY A 68 -8.73 -5.16 -9.87
N LYS A 69 -9.12 -5.08 -8.60
CA LYS A 69 -8.47 -4.24 -7.59
C LYS A 69 -7.36 -5.01 -6.88
N CYS A 70 -6.18 -4.40 -6.87
CA CYS A 70 -5.02 -4.91 -6.15
C CYS A 70 -4.56 -3.90 -5.11
N LEU A 71 -4.06 -4.38 -3.98
CA LEU A 71 -3.42 -3.57 -2.96
C LEU A 71 -2.27 -4.35 -2.34
N ILE A 72 -1.12 -3.69 -2.27
CA ILE A 72 -0.08 -4.03 -1.31
C ILE A 72 -0.19 -2.97 -0.23
N ALA A 73 -0.24 -3.38 1.03
CA ALA A 73 -0.33 -2.50 2.19
C ALA A 73 0.73 -2.90 3.22
N SER A 74 1.27 -1.94 3.95
CA SER A 74 2.14 -2.20 5.09
C SER A 74 1.69 -1.46 6.34
N ALA A 75 2.05 -2.02 7.48
CA ALA A 75 1.76 -1.47 8.80
C ALA A 75 2.87 -1.85 9.79
N SER A 76 3.00 -1.08 10.88
CA SER A 76 3.93 -1.42 11.96
C SER A 76 3.37 -1.06 13.32
N LEU A 77 3.29 -2.05 14.21
CA LEU A 77 2.68 -1.95 15.52
C LEU A 77 3.52 -2.74 16.52
N ARG A 78 3.85 -2.14 17.68
CA ARG A 78 4.57 -2.80 18.79
C ARG A 78 5.85 -3.54 18.36
N GLY A 79 6.68 -2.88 17.55
CA GLY A 79 7.96 -3.44 17.06
C GLY A 79 7.82 -4.51 15.96
N ARG A 80 6.60 -4.88 15.57
CA ARG A 80 6.32 -5.79 14.44
C ARG A 80 5.95 -5.00 13.20
N SER A 81 6.32 -5.51 12.03
CA SER A 81 5.91 -4.97 10.73
C SER A 81 5.28 -6.06 9.87
N ALA A 82 4.20 -5.73 9.18
CA ALA A 82 3.50 -6.65 8.29
C ALA A 82 3.29 -6.03 6.91
N ILE A 83 3.26 -6.89 5.88
CA ILE A 83 2.89 -6.55 4.50
C ILE A 83 1.73 -7.47 4.12
N ALA A 84 0.60 -6.88 3.73
CA ALA A 84 -0.54 -7.59 3.15
C ALA A 84 -0.56 -7.38 1.63
N VAL A 85 -0.83 -8.46 0.88
CA VAL A 85 -0.96 -8.43 -0.58
C VAL A 85 -2.30 -9.04 -0.96
N VAL A 86 -3.14 -8.24 -1.60
CA VAL A 86 -4.45 -8.64 -2.13
C VAL A 86 -4.48 -8.36 -3.62
N LEU A 87 -4.79 -9.36 -4.43
CA LEU A 87 -4.87 -9.28 -5.89
C LEU A 87 -6.25 -9.73 -6.36
N GLY A 88 -6.75 -9.20 -7.49
CA GLY A 88 -7.99 -9.69 -8.10
C GLY A 88 -9.28 -9.36 -7.32
N SER A 89 -9.26 -8.36 -6.44
CA SER A 89 -10.38 -8.04 -5.55
C SER A 89 -11.38 -7.05 -6.17
N THR A 90 -12.48 -6.80 -5.47
CA THR A 90 -13.47 -5.75 -5.76
C THR A 90 -13.09 -4.40 -5.10
N PRO A 91 -13.70 -3.27 -5.52
CA PRO A 91 -13.46 -1.94 -4.94
C PRO A 91 -13.69 -1.81 -3.44
N HIS A 92 -14.59 -2.61 -2.86
CA HIS A 92 -14.89 -2.57 -1.43
C HIS A 92 -14.05 -3.59 -0.65
N SER A 93 -14.00 -4.83 -1.12
CA SER A 93 -13.29 -5.92 -0.42
C SER A 93 -11.80 -5.67 -0.30
N VAL A 94 -11.16 -5.01 -1.30
CA VAL A 94 -9.71 -4.81 -1.30
C VAL A 94 -9.21 -4.07 -0.06
N TRP A 95 -10.00 -3.13 0.46
CA TRP A 95 -9.66 -2.37 1.66
C TRP A 95 -9.94 -3.18 2.92
N ASN A 96 -11.10 -3.82 2.99
CA ASN A 96 -11.55 -4.53 4.18
C ASN A 96 -10.70 -5.77 4.43
N ASP A 97 -10.37 -6.53 3.38
CA ASP A 97 -9.56 -7.75 3.49
C ASP A 97 -8.12 -7.40 3.85
N SER A 98 -7.56 -6.36 3.23
CA SER A 98 -6.22 -5.88 3.57
C SER A 98 -6.14 -5.36 5.01
N GLU A 99 -7.17 -4.66 5.48
CA GLU A 99 -7.27 -4.23 6.88
C GLU A 99 -7.32 -5.42 7.84
N LYS A 100 -8.19 -6.40 7.56
CA LYS A 100 -8.30 -7.63 8.38
C LYS A 100 -6.98 -8.39 8.44
N LEU A 101 -6.28 -8.54 7.32
CA LEU A 101 -4.98 -9.21 7.27
C LEU A 101 -3.93 -8.49 8.12
N LEU A 102 -3.86 -7.15 8.04
CA LEU A 102 -2.92 -6.37 8.84
C LEU A 102 -3.25 -6.42 10.34
N ARG A 103 -4.53 -6.32 10.70
CA ARG A 103 -4.99 -6.47 12.09
C ARG A 103 -4.63 -7.84 12.64
N TRP A 104 -4.98 -8.91 11.90
CA TRP A 104 -4.63 -10.27 12.30
C TRP A 104 -3.11 -10.46 12.48
N ALA A 105 -2.29 -9.90 11.58
CA ALA A 105 -0.84 -10.05 11.67
C ALA A 105 -0.16 -9.25 12.80
N LEU A 106 -0.80 -8.20 13.31
CA LEU A 106 -0.17 -7.21 14.20
C LEU A 106 -0.86 -7.01 15.56
N GLU A 107 -2.17 -7.25 15.63
CA GLU A 107 -2.98 -7.10 16.86
C GLU A 107 -3.14 -8.44 17.60
N THR A 108 -3.02 -9.56 16.89
CA THR A 108 -2.98 -10.89 17.51
C THR A 108 -1.62 -11.12 18.19
N PRO A 109 -1.59 -11.67 19.42
CA PRO A 109 -0.37 -11.96 20.16
C PRO A 109 0.72 -12.64 19.33
#